data_AF-W1YQS3-F1
#
_entry.id   AF-W1YQS3-F1
#
_cell.length_a   1.000
_cell.length_b   1.000
_cell.length_c   1.000
_cell.angle_alpha   90.00
_cell.angle_beta   90.00
_cell.angle_gamma   90.00
#
_symmetry.space_group_name_H-M   'P 1'
#
loop_
_entity.id
_entity.type
_entity.pdbx_description
1 polymer ?
#
loop_
_entity_poly.entity_id
_entity_poly.type
_entity_poly.pdbx_seq_one_letter_code
_entity_poly.pdbx_strand_id
1 'polypeptide(L)'
;EGEDLTIIANGVTVHRALEAADRLEAEGVHARLLSMPVVKPLDEEAVLAAARETGRIITVEEGTVNGGLGGAVAELTSEKCP
;
A
#
# COMPACT_ATOMS: atom_id res chain seq x y z
N GLU A 1 -4.57 4.82 10.14
CA GLU A 1 -3.27 4.94 10.82
C GLU A 1 -2.84 3.54 11.27
N GLY A 2 -1.55 3.28 11.46
CA GLY A 2 -1.02 1.94 11.72
C GLY A 2 0.50 1.89 11.48
N GLU A 3 1.20 1.07 12.25
CA GLU A 3 2.68 1.02 12.30
C GLU A 3 3.26 -0.32 11.85
N ASP A 4 2.48 -1.41 11.81
CA ASP A 4 3.02 -2.75 11.54
C ASP A 4 3.30 -3.01 10.06
N LEU A 5 2.41 -2.50 9.19
CA LEU A 5 2.49 -2.56 7.73
C LEU A 5 1.57 -1.51 7.08
N THR A 6 1.83 -1.19 5.81
CA THR A 6 0.92 -0.39 4.98
C THR A 6 0.31 -1.23 3.86
N ILE A 7 -1.02 -1.20 3.75
CA ILE A 7 -1.76 -1.70 2.59
C ILE A 7 -1.99 -0.53 1.63
N ILE A 8 -1.45 -0.60 0.42
CA ILE A 8 -1.68 0.40 -0.64
C ILE A 8 -2.68 -0.20 -1.64
N ALA A 9 -3.86 0.41 -1.77
CA ALA A 9 -4.94 -0.13 -2.59
C ALA A 9 -5.49 0.90 -3.59
N ASN A 10 -6.02 0.45 -4.72
CA ASN A 10 -6.63 1.31 -5.73
C ASN A 10 -8.02 0.86 -6.20
N GLY A 11 -8.83 1.80 -6.68
CA GLY A 11 -10.15 1.51 -7.24
C GLY A 11 -11.06 0.74 -6.27
N VAL A 12 -11.71 -0.31 -6.77
CA VAL A 12 -12.69 -1.09 -6.01
C VAL A 12 -12.08 -1.93 -4.88
N THR A 13 -10.76 -2.16 -4.90
CA THR A 13 -10.11 -3.01 -3.90
C THR A 13 -9.92 -2.29 -2.56
N VAL A 14 -10.05 -0.96 -2.51
CA VAL A 14 -9.90 -0.17 -1.28
C VAL A 14 -10.88 -0.62 -0.19
N HIS A 15 -12.12 -0.93 -0.56
CA HIS A 15 -13.10 -1.41 0.42
C HIS A 15 -12.71 -2.77 1.02
N ARG A 16 -12.22 -3.69 0.17
CA ARG A 16 -11.69 -4.99 0.63
C ARG A 16 -10.44 -4.85 1.48
N ALA A 17 -9.60 -3.86 1.18
CA ALA A 17 -8.41 -3.55 1.96
C ALA A 17 -8.76 -2.97 3.33
N LEU A 18 -9.85 -2.20 3.44
CA LEU A 18 -10.40 -1.74 4.71
C LEU A 18 -10.91 -2.93 5.55
N GLU A 19 -11.73 -3.82 4.97
CA GLU A 19 -12.19 -5.03 5.66
C GLU A 19 -11.03 -5.92 6.13
N ALA A 20 -9.95 -5.99 5.34
CA ALA A 20 -8.75 -6.71 5.73
C ALA A 20 -8.01 -6.04 6.89
N ALA A 21 -7.92 -4.71 6.90
CA ALA A 21 -7.33 -3.97 8.01
C ALA A 21 -8.11 -4.18 9.33
N ASP A 22 -9.44 -4.15 9.28
CA ASP A 22 -10.29 -4.41 10.46
C ASP A 22 -10.08 -5.84 11.01
N ARG A 23 -9.91 -6.82 10.12
CA ARG A 23 -9.62 -8.21 10.52
C ARG A 23 -8.22 -8.37 11.11
N LEU A 24 -7.23 -7.69 10.54
CA LEU A 24 -5.86 -7.67 11.05
C LEU A 24 -5.80 -7.02 12.44
N GLU A 25 -6.56 -5.95 12.65
CA GLU A 25 -6.64 -5.29 13.96
C GLU A 25 -7.17 -6.25 15.04
N ALA A 26 -8.18 -7.08 14.71
CA ALA A 26 -8.68 -8.12 15.61
C ALA A 26 -7.64 -9.22 15.94
N GLU A 27 -6.62 -9.37 15.10
CA GLU A 27 -5.48 -10.27 15.30
C GLU A 27 -4.27 -9.55 15.95
N GLY A 28 -4.41 -8.27 16.30
CA GLY A 28 -3.36 -7.45 16.92
C GLY A 28 -2.34 -6.87 15.94
N VAL A 29 -2.69 -6.77 14.65
CA VAL A 29 -1.86 -6.16 13.60
C VAL A 29 -2.49 -4.86 13.13
N HIS A 30 -1.82 -3.74 13.35
CA HIS A 30 -2.28 -2.40 13.02
C HIS A 30 -1.81 -1.99 11.61
N ALA A 31 -2.60 -2.38 10.61
CA ALA A 31 -2.35 -2.05 9.22
C ALA A 31 -2.80 -0.63 8.87
N ARG A 32 -1.90 0.18 8.30
CA ARG A 32 -2.25 1.46 7.68
C ARG A 32 -2.85 1.21 6.30
N LEU A 33 -4.02 1.77 6.01
CA LEU A 33 -4.56 1.80 4.65
C LEU A 33 -4.18 3.10 3.94
N LEU A 34 -3.54 2.99 2.78
CA LEU A 34 -3.24 4.10 1.86
C LEU A 34 -4.03 3.90 0.56
N SER A 35 -4.98 4.78 0.28
CA SER A 35 -5.73 4.78 -0.97
C SER A 35 -4.91 5.49 -2.06
N MET A 36 -4.65 4.78 -3.17
CA MET A 36 -3.87 5.25 -4.31
C MET A 36 -4.75 5.21 -5.58
N PRO A 37 -5.66 6.17 -5.79
CA PRO A 37 -6.65 6.10 -6.87
C PRO A 37 -6.04 6.14 -8.27
N VAL A 38 -4.80 6.65 -8.39
CA VAL A 38 -4.08 6.76 -9.66
C VAL A 38 -2.68 6.15 -9.49
N VAL A 39 -2.30 5.24 -10.38
CA VAL A 39 -0.95 4.63 -10.38
C VAL A 39 0.08 5.56 -11.01
N LYS A 40 -0.34 6.42 -11.96
CA LYS A 40 0.53 7.37 -12.64
C LYS A 40 -0.16 8.73 -12.86
N PRO A 41 0.40 9.84 -12.35
CA PRO A 41 1.59 9.92 -11.51
C PRO A 41 1.36 9.24 -10.14
N LEU A 42 2.40 8.56 -9.64
CA LEU A 42 2.38 7.96 -8.30
C LEU A 42 2.63 9.04 -7.26
N ASP A 43 1.92 9.00 -6.14
CA ASP A 43 2.25 9.84 -4.98
C ASP A 43 3.48 9.24 -4.27
N GLU A 44 4.66 9.64 -4.74
CA GLU A 44 5.92 9.11 -4.24
C GLU A 44 6.17 9.44 -2.77
N GLU A 45 5.73 10.62 -2.31
CA GLU A 45 5.93 11.06 -0.93
C GLU A 45 5.16 10.16 0.02
N ALA A 46 3.89 9.89 -0.28
CA ALA A 46 3.05 8.99 0.53
C ALA A 46 3.61 7.57 0.57
N VAL A 47 4.09 7.04 -0.56
CA VAL A 47 4.68 5.69 -0.63
C VAL A 47 5.99 5.62 0.16
N LEU A 48 6.88 6.62 0.03
CA LEU A 48 8.15 6.64 0.76
C LEU A 48 7.95 6.85 2.26
N ALA A 49 6.96 7.64 2.67
CA ALA A 49 6.57 7.76 4.07
C ALA A 49 6.09 6.41 4.62
N ALA A 50 5.19 5.73 3.91
CA ALA A 50 4.72 4.39 4.28
C ALA A 50 5.87 3.37 4.40
N ALA A 51 6.80 3.38 3.43
CA ALA A 51 7.96 2.49 3.43
C ALA A 51 8.86 2.72 4.65
N ARG A 52 9.16 3.98 4.98
CA ARG A 52 10.04 4.34 6.12
C ARG A 52 9.39 4.11 7.46
N GLU A 53 8.10 4.39 7.59
CA GLU A 53 7.40 4.36 8.88
C GLU A 53 6.94 2.94 9.26
N THR A 54 6.51 2.13 8.28
CA THR A 54 5.99 0.79 8.56
C THR A 54 6.94 -0.34 8.18
N GLY A 55 7.93 -0.06 7.32
CA GLY A 55 8.94 -1.04 6.87
C GLY A 55 8.38 -2.22 6.05
N ARG A 56 7.06 -2.30 5.84
CA ARG A 56 6.38 -3.40 5.16
C ARG A 56 5.21 -2.85 4.35
N ILE A 57 5.16 -3.17 3.06
CA ILE A 57 4.10 -2.73 2.16
C ILE A 57 3.45 -3.94 1.48
N ILE A 58 2.12 -3.94 1.42
CA ILE A 58 1.29 -4.84 0.61
C ILE A 58 0.52 -4.00 -0.39
N THR A 59 0.58 -4.32 -1.69
CA THR A 59 -0.24 -3.65 -2.71
C THR A 59 -1.45 -4.51 -3.08
N VAL A 60 -2.61 -3.88 -3.25
CA VAL A 60 -3.85 -4.55 -3.67
C VAL A 60 -4.47 -3.77 -4.83
N GLU A 61 -4.51 -4.37 -6.02
CA GLU A 61 -4.98 -3.69 -7.22
C GLU A 61 -6.04 -4.48 -7.99
N GLU A 62 -6.92 -3.76 -8.67
CA GLU A 62 -7.92 -4.36 -9.59
C GLU A 62 -7.29 -4.74 -10.94
N GLY A 63 -6.20 -4.06 -11.31
CA GLY A 63 -5.53 -4.19 -12.60
C GLY A 63 -4.53 -5.36 -12.69
N THR A 64 -3.75 -5.36 -13.77
CA THR A 64 -2.63 -6.31 -13.95
C THR A 64 -1.47 -5.92 -13.04
N VAL A 65 -0.88 -6.91 -12.37
CA VAL A 65 0.33 -6.72 -11.56
C VAL A 65 1.50 -6.20 -12.40
N ASN A 66 1.64 -6.68 -13.64
CA ASN A 66 2.71 -6.25 -14.55
C ASN A 66 2.47 -4.81 -15.00
N GLY A 67 3.35 -3.89 -14.59
CA GLY A 67 3.24 -2.45 -14.85
C GLY A 67 2.13 -1.76 -14.06
N GLY A 68 1.58 -2.44 -13.05
CA GLY A 68 0.51 -1.95 -12.19
C GLY A 68 1.00 -1.19 -10.96
N LEU A 69 0.12 -1.08 -9.97
CA LEU A 69 0.42 -0.43 -8.68
C LEU A 69 1.57 -1.13 -7.97
N GLY A 70 1.57 -2.47 -7.93
CA GLY A 70 2.62 -3.25 -7.30
C GLY A 70 3.99 -2.98 -7.90
N GLY A 71 4.08 -2.94 -9.23
CA GLY A 71 5.30 -2.60 -9.95
C GLY A 71 5.79 -1.20 -9.63
N ALA A 72 4.91 -0.19 -9.72
CA ALA A 72 5.27 1.20 -9.47
C ALA A 72 5.78 1.44 -8.04
N VAL A 73 5.14 0.81 -7.04
CA VAL A 73 5.55 0.88 -5.64
C VAL A 73 6.88 0.16 -5.42
N ALA A 74 7.06 -1.03 -5.98
CA ALA A 74 8.28 -1.81 -5.84
C ALA A 74 9.48 -1.12 -6.50
N GLU A 75 9.31 -0.57 -7.71
CA GLU A 75 10.34 0.21 -8.41
C GLU A 75 10.78 1.41 -7.56
N LEU A 76 9.84 2.26 -7.12
CA LEU A 76 10.13 3.45 -6.33
C LEU A 76 10.85 3.12 -5.01
N THR A 77 10.33 2.13 -4.27
CA THR A 77 10.91 1.75 -2.97
C THR A 77 12.29 1.15 -3.16
N SER A 78 12.51 0.29 -4.16
CA SER A 78 13.85 -0.25 -4.45
C SER A 78 14.87 0.82 -4.86
N GLU A 79 14.43 1.89 -5.53
CA GLU A 79 15.32 2.97 -5.98
C GLU A 79 15.66 3.94 -4.84
N LYS A 80 14.69 4.30 -4.01
CA LYS A 80 14.80 5.43 -3.05
C LYS A 80 14.74 5.04 -1.57
N CYS A 81 14.40 3.79 -1.27
CA CYS A 81 14.27 3.25 0.09
C CYS A 81 14.53 1.71 0.13
N PRO A 82 15.72 1.24 -0.27
CA PRO A 82 16.07 -0.18 -0.34
C PRO A 82 16.26 -0.86 1.01
#